data_AF-A0A3A8P1C2-F1
#
_entry.id   AF-A0A3A8P1C2-F1
#
_cell.length_a   1.000
_cell.length_b   1.000
_cell.length_c   1.000
_cell.angle_alpha   90.00
_cell.angle_beta   90.00
_cell.angle_gamma   90.00
#
_symmetry.space_group_name_H-M   'P 1'
#
loop_
_entity.id
_entity.type
_entity.pdbx_description
1 polymer ?
#
loop_
_entity_poly.entity_id
_entity_poly.type
_entity_poly.pdbx_seq_one_letter_code
_entity_poly.pdbx_strand_id
1 'polypeptide(L)'
;MSPASAPTVPTVLPGPRDFYGDLMRASQATRAGFLAERERWLRGVPVEGREELLFEFEMWLRAVERYLNLHNAVVDARARPLVTRDFHEELADVRDAMERAVRVARHLQDPDSDPKMVFRKYVETQLADDRVRRLLIEEELDQETPPESLFVVREAFDALKNLLDNLLQLPLIGLSLFQDVGKLTLREIVLNRYFRPFRPLEFRVEYDRLRSVRLLDVLGTLPPDTRPLYTTAFLGLFRVLHYLSHVDPETQPPVPRRVRVLLSLVRGEAAAVASYLHTELSPKAGSKPLQAATLRAARDLARETERIAREVMVDLDRDPAAALRAAEAFTALFRAQIVALVDALAPNGSLGEEAFAHLTSAQDAALRLRKDLWVYAQLCRAAEGHLRSEDVPAAERVLDALRSFLGYFHDGGYQLLRYADYDAFDRFSSLLVELPWPPEGPGIRSRLAEDLRRFSQTLETTFHAVSRRSLLQGRGFDRPDAEALRDRFLPSATR
;
A
#
# COMPACT_ATOMS: atom_id res chain seq x y z
N MET A 1 -43.67 46.51 9.58
CA MET A 1 -43.43 45.05 9.53
C MET A 1 -42.13 44.85 8.79
N SER A 2 -41.03 44.64 9.53
CA SER A 2 -39.70 44.38 8.94
C SER A 2 -39.64 42.92 8.47
N PRO A 3 -39.07 42.64 7.29
CA PRO A 3 -38.92 41.26 6.84
C PRO A 3 -37.82 40.59 7.66
N ALA A 4 -38.17 39.45 8.27
CA ALA A 4 -37.24 38.61 9.01
C ALA A 4 -36.18 38.05 8.06
N SER A 5 -34.91 38.27 8.40
CA SER A 5 -33.76 37.69 7.72
C SER A 5 -33.79 36.16 7.85
N ALA A 6 -33.69 35.46 6.73
CA ALA A 6 -33.56 34.01 6.70
C ALA A 6 -32.25 33.57 7.41
N PRO A 7 -32.23 32.42 8.11
CA PRO A 7 -31.01 31.92 8.74
C PRO A 7 -30.02 31.54 7.65
N THR A 8 -28.84 32.15 7.70
CA THR A 8 -27.67 31.78 6.90
C THR A 8 -27.30 30.34 7.21
N VAL A 9 -27.38 29.46 6.21
CA VAL A 9 -26.89 28.08 6.31
C VAL A 9 -25.38 28.15 6.60
N PRO A 10 -24.86 27.49 7.65
CA PRO A 10 -23.43 27.49 7.93
C PRO A 10 -22.69 26.92 6.71
N THR A 11 -21.76 27.71 6.18
CA THR A 11 -20.94 27.32 5.04
C THR A 11 -19.96 26.27 5.52
N VAL A 12 -20.22 25.00 5.21
CA VAL A 12 -19.24 23.93 5.36
C VAL A 12 -18.14 24.19 4.34
N LEU A 13 -17.06 24.84 4.77
CA LEU A 13 -15.86 24.97 3.94
C LEU A 13 -15.35 23.56 3.59
N PRO A 14 -14.88 23.31 2.35
CA PRO A 14 -14.33 22.01 2.00
C PRO A 14 -13.14 21.72 2.92
N GLY A 15 -13.29 20.69 3.76
CA GLY A 15 -12.23 20.24 4.65
C GLY A 15 -10.97 19.81 3.89
N PRO A 16 -9.79 19.81 4.54
CA PRO A 16 -8.59 19.23 3.97
C PRO A 16 -8.88 17.76 3.59
N ARG A 17 -8.87 17.49 2.29
CA ARG A 17 -9.10 16.15 1.73
C ARG A 17 -7.83 15.33 1.85
N ASP A 18 -7.93 14.12 2.39
CA ASP A 18 -6.86 13.13 2.28
C ASP A 18 -6.72 12.72 0.81
N PHE A 19 -5.79 13.38 0.13
CA PHE A 19 -5.49 13.15 -1.28
C PHE A 19 -5.18 11.68 -1.57
N TYR A 20 -4.42 11.02 -0.70
CA TYR A 20 -4.04 9.63 -0.89
C TYR A 20 -5.23 8.70 -0.65
N GLY A 21 -5.98 8.89 0.43
CA GLY A 21 -7.21 8.13 0.68
C GLY A 21 -8.26 8.32 -0.41
N ASP A 22 -8.40 9.52 -0.98
CA ASP A 22 -9.29 9.80 -2.12
C ASP A 22 -8.82 9.08 -3.39
N LEU A 23 -7.51 9.14 -3.69
CA LEU A 23 -6.90 8.43 -4.83
C LEU A 23 -7.18 6.92 -4.76
N MET A 24 -7.01 6.35 -3.56
CA MET A 24 -7.19 4.91 -3.31
C MET A 24 -8.67 4.51 -3.43
N ARG A 25 -9.57 5.27 -2.78
CA ARG A 25 -11.03 5.03 -2.85
C ARG A 25 -11.59 5.15 -4.26
N ALA A 26 -11.10 6.12 -5.05
CA ALA A 26 -11.53 6.30 -6.43
C ALA A 26 -11.25 5.06 -7.30
N SER A 27 -10.14 4.36 -7.05
CA SER A 27 -9.79 3.13 -7.77
C SER A 27 -10.64 1.91 -7.37
N GLN A 28 -11.36 1.98 -6.23
CA GLN A 28 -11.95 0.83 -5.53
C GLN A 28 -13.43 0.98 -5.18
N ALA A 29 -14.13 1.96 -5.76
CA ALA A 29 -15.49 2.34 -5.37
C ALA A 29 -16.50 1.17 -5.32
N THR A 30 -16.39 0.20 -6.23
CA THR A 30 -17.29 -0.97 -6.29
C THR A 30 -17.11 -1.98 -5.15
N ARG A 31 -16.01 -1.89 -4.40
CA ARG A 31 -15.66 -2.80 -3.29
C ARG A 31 -15.59 -2.09 -1.93
N ALA A 32 -15.96 -0.82 -1.84
CA ALA A 32 -15.74 0.01 -0.67
C ALA A 32 -16.22 -0.62 0.66
N GLY A 33 -17.39 -1.29 0.65
CA GLY A 33 -17.92 -1.99 1.84
C GLY A 33 -17.00 -3.11 2.35
N PHE A 34 -16.59 -4.03 1.48
CA PHE A 34 -15.68 -5.13 1.84
C PHE A 34 -14.32 -4.61 2.30
N LEU A 35 -13.84 -3.53 1.71
CA LEU A 35 -12.54 -2.96 2.06
C LEU A 35 -12.57 -2.29 3.43
N ALA A 36 -13.64 -1.58 3.76
CA ALA A 36 -13.82 -1.00 5.09
C ALA A 36 -13.90 -2.08 6.18
N GLU A 37 -14.58 -3.20 5.90
CA GLU A 37 -14.64 -4.33 6.82
C GLU A 37 -13.29 -5.05 6.96
N ARG A 38 -12.58 -5.25 5.84
CA ARG A 38 -11.21 -5.80 5.84
C ARG A 38 -10.24 -4.93 6.64
N GLU A 39 -10.29 -3.62 6.45
CA GLU A 39 -9.49 -2.65 7.19
C GLU A 39 -9.79 -2.73 8.69
N ARG A 40 -11.06 -2.76 9.07
CA ARG A 40 -11.46 -2.93 10.48
C ARG A 40 -10.93 -4.24 11.06
N TRP A 41 -11.05 -5.33 10.32
CA TRP A 41 -10.51 -6.63 10.71
C TRP A 41 -8.99 -6.55 10.90
N LEU A 42 -8.25 -6.05 9.91
CA LEU A 42 -6.79 -5.96 9.96
C LEU A 42 -6.32 -5.14 11.17
N ARG A 43 -7.01 -4.03 11.49
CA ARG A 43 -6.72 -3.22 12.69
C ARG A 43 -6.87 -4.00 14.00
N GLY A 44 -7.77 -5.00 14.04
CA GLY A 44 -8.01 -5.88 15.17
C GLY A 44 -7.07 -7.10 15.26
N VAL A 45 -6.35 -7.46 14.19
CA VAL A 45 -5.47 -8.63 14.17
C VAL A 45 -4.28 -8.43 15.14
N PRO A 46 -4.09 -9.27 16.17
CA PRO A 46 -3.06 -9.08 17.20
C PRO A 46 -1.67 -9.60 16.78
N VAL A 47 -1.28 -9.34 15.52
CA VAL A 47 -0.04 -9.83 14.91
C VAL A 47 0.84 -8.64 14.53
N GLU A 48 2.08 -8.65 15.00
CA GLU A 48 3.06 -7.63 14.62
C GLU A 48 3.38 -7.73 13.12
N GLY A 49 3.41 -6.60 12.41
CA GLY A 49 3.69 -6.58 10.98
C GLY A 49 2.58 -7.18 10.11
N ARG A 50 1.35 -7.28 10.63
CA ARG A 50 0.17 -7.76 9.87
C ARG A 50 -0.04 -7.08 8.52
N GLU A 51 0.34 -5.82 8.36
CA GLU A 51 0.22 -5.12 7.07
C GLU A 51 1.20 -5.69 6.04
N GLU A 52 2.41 -6.03 6.48
CA GLU A 52 3.44 -6.67 5.66
C GLU A 52 3.07 -8.11 5.32
N LEU A 53 2.53 -8.86 6.29
CA LEU A 53 2.01 -10.19 6.04
C LEU A 53 0.84 -10.15 5.04
N LEU A 54 -0.07 -9.18 5.15
CA LEU A 54 -1.17 -9.02 4.19
C LEU A 54 -0.64 -8.66 2.80
N PHE A 55 0.33 -7.75 2.72
CA PHE A 55 1.01 -7.41 1.46
C PHE A 55 1.61 -8.66 0.82
N GLU A 56 2.41 -9.42 1.59
CA GLU A 56 3.07 -10.62 1.11
C GLU A 56 2.05 -11.67 0.64
N PHE A 57 0.97 -11.87 1.39
CA PHE A 57 -0.09 -12.80 1.02
C PHE A 57 -0.72 -12.41 -0.33
N GLU A 58 -1.18 -11.17 -0.47
CA GLU A 58 -1.80 -10.69 -1.71
C GLU A 58 -0.79 -10.62 -2.87
N MET A 59 0.50 -10.40 -2.58
CA MET A 59 1.59 -10.50 -3.55
C MET A 59 1.69 -11.92 -4.10
N TRP A 60 1.66 -12.96 -3.25
CA TRP A 60 1.73 -14.34 -3.73
C TRP A 60 0.52 -14.76 -4.55
N LEU A 61 -0.70 -14.33 -4.18
CA LEU A 61 -1.89 -14.55 -5.01
C LEU A 61 -1.71 -13.97 -6.42
N ARG A 62 -1.24 -12.72 -6.50
CA ARG A 62 -0.91 -12.04 -7.77
C ARG A 62 0.20 -12.75 -8.53
N ALA A 63 1.25 -13.17 -7.84
CA ALA A 63 2.39 -13.82 -8.48
C ALA A 63 1.99 -15.15 -9.12
N VAL A 64 1.23 -15.97 -8.40
CA VAL A 64 0.69 -17.24 -8.90
C VAL A 64 -0.21 -17.01 -10.11
N GLU A 65 -1.17 -16.06 -10.02
CA GLU A 65 -2.03 -15.68 -11.15
C GLU A 65 -1.21 -15.30 -12.39
N ARG A 66 -0.19 -14.45 -12.21
CA ARG A 66 0.62 -13.93 -13.32
C ARG A 66 1.51 -15.00 -13.93
N TYR A 67 2.06 -15.90 -13.11
CA TYR A 67 2.94 -16.97 -13.57
C TYR A 67 2.21 -18.02 -14.41
N LEU A 68 0.97 -18.35 -14.02
CA LEU A 68 0.12 -19.30 -14.76
C LEU A 68 -0.39 -18.73 -16.10
N ASN A 69 -0.26 -17.42 -16.33
CA ASN A 69 -0.57 -16.79 -17.61
C ASN A 69 0.65 -16.81 -18.54
N LEU A 70 0.55 -17.59 -19.61
CA LEU A 70 1.62 -17.78 -20.60
C LEU A 70 2.07 -16.49 -21.32
N HIS A 71 1.26 -15.43 -21.33
CA HIS A 71 1.74 -14.11 -21.82
C HIS A 71 2.92 -13.57 -21.00
N ASN A 72 3.01 -13.97 -19.74
CA ASN A 72 4.10 -13.58 -18.86
C ASN A 72 5.27 -14.56 -18.89
N ALA A 73 5.11 -15.74 -19.51
CA ALA A 73 6.13 -16.77 -19.54
C ALA A 73 7.36 -16.31 -20.33
N VAL A 74 8.53 -16.49 -19.72
CA VAL A 74 9.81 -16.26 -20.37
C VAL A 74 10.28 -17.58 -20.95
N VAL A 75 9.90 -17.85 -22.19
CA VAL A 75 10.30 -19.07 -22.91
C VAL A 75 11.01 -18.68 -24.20
N ASP A 76 12.17 -19.30 -24.43
CA ASP A 76 12.75 -19.31 -25.77
C ASP A 76 11.91 -20.21 -26.68
N ALA A 77 10.88 -19.61 -27.29
CA ALA A 77 9.96 -20.31 -28.18
C ALA A 77 10.63 -20.90 -29.43
N ARG A 78 11.85 -20.44 -29.79
CA ARG A 78 12.62 -20.99 -30.90
C ARG A 78 13.35 -22.27 -30.49
N ALA A 79 13.91 -22.30 -29.29
CA ALA A 79 14.58 -23.49 -28.77
C ALA A 79 13.60 -24.53 -28.19
N ARG A 80 12.45 -24.10 -27.65
CA ARG A 80 11.45 -24.96 -26.98
C ARG A 80 10.03 -24.50 -27.32
N PRO A 81 9.40 -25.03 -28.38
CA PRO A 81 8.00 -24.76 -28.68
C PRO A 81 7.07 -25.11 -27.52
N LEU A 82 6.11 -24.24 -27.19
CA LEU A 82 5.23 -24.40 -26.02
C LEU A 82 4.42 -25.70 -26.04
N VAL A 83 4.03 -26.18 -27.22
CA VAL A 83 3.14 -27.35 -27.38
C VAL A 83 3.83 -28.65 -26.95
N THR A 84 5.14 -28.74 -27.11
CA THR A 84 5.94 -29.93 -26.78
C THR A 84 6.80 -29.75 -25.53
N ARG A 85 6.67 -28.59 -24.85
CA ARG A 85 7.40 -28.28 -23.62
C ARG A 85 6.80 -29.06 -22.45
N ASP A 86 7.67 -29.54 -21.58
CA ASP A 86 7.31 -30.03 -20.26
C ASP A 86 7.19 -28.86 -19.29
N PHE A 87 6.06 -28.79 -18.57
CA PHE A 87 5.74 -27.74 -17.60
C PHE A 87 5.93 -28.19 -16.14
N HIS A 88 6.70 -29.27 -15.92
CA HIS A 88 6.99 -29.81 -14.58
C HIS A 88 7.60 -28.76 -13.64
N GLU A 89 8.64 -28.06 -14.11
CA GLU A 89 9.34 -27.04 -13.32
C GLU A 89 8.40 -25.89 -12.93
N GLU A 90 7.55 -25.44 -13.84
CA GLU A 90 6.60 -24.35 -13.60
C GLU A 90 5.53 -24.75 -12.58
N LEU A 91 5.02 -25.98 -12.63
CA LEU A 91 4.09 -26.46 -11.60
C LEU A 91 4.76 -26.62 -10.24
N ALA A 92 6.03 -27.02 -10.19
CA ALA A 92 6.79 -27.07 -8.94
C ALA A 92 7.02 -25.66 -8.36
N ASP A 93 7.25 -24.65 -9.21
CA ASP A 93 7.38 -23.25 -8.79
C ASP A 93 6.06 -22.71 -8.20
N VAL A 94 4.93 -22.97 -8.88
CA VAL A 94 3.59 -22.58 -8.41
C VAL A 94 3.27 -23.23 -7.07
N ARG A 95 3.59 -24.52 -6.91
CA ARG A 95 3.42 -25.24 -5.65
C ARG A 95 4.17 -24.57 -4.49
N ASP A 96 5.44 -24.22 -4.66
CA ASP A 96 6.24 -23.55 -3.60
C ASP A 96 5.67 -22.15 -3.26
N ALA A 97 5.19 -21.41 -4.26
CA ALA A 97 4.55 -20.11 -4.05
C ALA A 97 3.21 -20.24 -3.30
N MET A 98 2.37 -21.22 -3.66
CA MET A 98 1.12 -21.52 -2.94
C MET A 98 1.39 -21.93 -1.50
N GLU A 99 2.42 -22.74 -1.25
CA GLU A 99 2.83 -23.15 0.09
C GLU A 99 3.24 -21.93 0.95
N ARG A 100 3.94 -20.96 0.36
CA ARG A 100 4.25 -19.71 1.06
C ARG A 100 3.00 -18.88 1.32
N ALA A 101 2.09 -18.74 0.36
CA ALA A 101 0.83 -18.02 0.55
C ALA A 101 0.00 -18.62 1.71
N VAL A 102 -0.13 -19.96 1.76
CA VAL A 102 -0.82 -20.67 2.86
C VAL A 102 -0.15 -20.39 4.20
N ARG A 103 1.19 -20.44 4.27
CA ARG A 103 1.90 -20.11 5.51
C ARG A 103 1.62 -18.70 5.97
N VAL A 104 1.69 -17.70 5.08
CA VAL A 104 1.44 -16.30 5.44
C VAL A 104 -0.01 -16.09 5.88
N ALA A 105 -0.98 -16.69 5.17
CA ALA A 105 -2.40 -16.66 5.54
C ALA A 105 -2.64 -17.21 6.95
N ARG A 106 -2.00 -18.32 7.33
CA ARG A 106 -2.10 -18.88 8.69
C ARG A 106 -1.59 -17.92 9.77
N HIS A 107 -0.55 -17.14 9.49
CA HIS A 107 -0.03 -16.16 10.45
C HIS A 107 -0.94 -14.95 10.61
N LEU A 108 -1.71 -14.59 9.57
CA LEU A 108 -2.71 -13.52 9.63
C LEU A 108 -4.01 -13.93 10.31
N GLN A 109 -4.24 -15.22 10.46
CA GLN A 109 -5.50 -15.71 10.97
C GLN A 109 -5.60 -15.53 12.47
N ASP A 110 -6.75 -15.02 12.90
CA ASP A 110 -7.05 -14.83 14.32
C ASP A 110 -7.08 -16.20 15.05
N PRO A 111 -6.29 -16.38 16.13
CA PRO A 111 -6.23 -17.64 16.87
C PRO A 111 -7.58 -18.19 17.36
N ASP A 112 -8.55 -17.31 17.62
CA ASP A 112 -9.87 -17.72 18.11
C ASP A 112 -10.81 -18.17 16.98
N SER A 113 -10.55 -17.72 15.75
CA SER A 113 -11.40 -17.95 14.58
C SER A 113 -11.01 -19.23 13.82
N ASP A 114 -9.71 -19.56 13.76
CA ASP A 114 -9.21 -20.75 13.01
C ASP A 114 -9.75 -22.09 13.53
N PRO A 115 -9.75 -22.40 14.84
CA PRO A 115 -10.23 -23.69 15.35
C PRO A 115 -11.72 -23.94 15.04
N LYS A 116 -12.54 -22.88 15.05
CA LYS A 116 -13.97 -22.97 14.71
C LYS A 116 -14.17 -23.36 13.26
N MET A 117 -13.43 -22.72 12.34
CA MET A 117 -13.53 -23.01 10.90
C MET A 117 -12.98 -24.41 10.58
N VAL A 118 -11.86 -24.82 11.19
CA VAL A 118 -11.33 -26.18 11.06
C VAL A 118 -12.32 -27.23 11.57
N PHE A 119 -12.96 -26.99 12.71
CA PHE A 119 -13.99 -27.88 13.23
C PHE A 119 -15.21 -27.96 12.31
N ARG A 120 -15.68 -26.82 11.79
CA ARG A 120 -16.77 -26.77 10.80
C ARG A 120 -16.43 -27.60 9.56
N LYS A 121 -15.19 -27.48 9.06
CA LYS A 121 -14.72 -28.28 7.93
C LYS A 121 -14.61 -29.77 8.23
N TYR A 122 -14.20 -30.13 9.45
CA TYR A 122 -14.22 -31.51 9.90
C TYR A 122 -15.65 -32.08 9.92
N VAL A 123 -16.63 -31.32 10.42
CA VAL A 123 -18.04 -31.72 10.39
C VAL A 123 -18.52 -31.91 8.95
N GLU A 124 -18.25 -30.96 8.06
CA GLU A 124 -18.61 -31.04 6.64
C GLU A 124 -18.05 -32.32 5.98
N THR A 125 -16.78 -32.64 6.24
CA THR A 125 -16.07 -33.70 5.51
C THR A 125 -16.25 -35.09 6.10
N GLN A 126 -16.40 -35.21 7.43
CA GLN A 126 -16.41 -36.50 8.12
C GLN A 126 -17.77 -36.90 8.70
N LEU A 127 -18.65 -35.94 9.01
CA LEU A 127 -19.86 -36.18 9.80
C LEU A 127 -21.16 -35.84 9.07
N ALA A 128 -21.12 -34.91 8.12
CA ALA A 128 -22.32 -34.41 7.45
C ALA A 128 -22.85 -35.39 6.39
N ASP A 129 -24.18 -35.52 6.32
CA ASP A 129 -24.85 -36.12 5.17
C ASP A 129 -24.82 -35.18 3.94
N ASP A 130 -25.20 -35.67 2.77
CA ASP A 130 -25.12 -34.90 1.51
C ASP A 130 -25.89 -33.57 1.55
N ARG A 131 -27.01 -33.51 2.28
CA ARG A 131 -27.83 -32.29 2.37
C ARG A 131 -27.14 -31.26 3.25
N VAL A 132 -26.71 -31.67 4.45
CA VAL A 132 -25.99 -30.80 5.38
C VAL A 132 -24.67 -30.34 4.76
N ARG A 133 -23.95 -31.23 4.10
CA ARG A 133 -22.72 -30.91 3.39
C ARG A 133 -22.93 -29.84 2.32
N ARG A 134 -23.97 -29.97 1.49
CA ARG A 134 -24.27 -28.94 0.48
C ARG A 134 -24.55 -27.58 1.13
N LEU A 135 -25.34 -27.54 2.20
CA LEU A 135 -25.65 -26.28 2.91
C LEU A 135 -24.38 -25.64 3.51
N LEU A 136 -23.50 -26.44 4.11
CA LEU A 136 -22.23 -25.94 4.65
C LEU A 136 -21.32 -25.37 3.56
N ILE A 137 -21.24 -26.03 2.39
CA ILE A 137 -20.47 -25.53 1.25
C ILE A 137 -21.08 -24.23 0.70
N GLU A 138 -22.40 -24.15 0.57
CA GLU A 138 -23.08 -22.93 0.11
C GLU A 138 -22.82 -21.75 1.06
N GLU A 139 -22.89 -21.97 2.36
CA GLU A 139 -22.59 -20.97 3.39
C GLU A 139 -21.09 -20.61 3.44
N GLU A 140 -20.17 -21.56 3.22
CA GLU A 140 -18.73 -21.27 3.07
C GLU A 140 -18.45 -20.35 1.86
N LEU A 141 -19.22 -20.47 0.79
CA LEU A 141 -19.04 -19.65 -0.42
C LEU A 141 -19.48 -18.19 -0.22
N ASP A 142 -20.39 -17.92 0.73
CA ASP A 142 -20.86 -16.56 1.03
C ASP A 142 -19.76 -15.67 1.58
N GLN A 143 -18.79 -16.24 2.32
CA GLN A 143 -17.61 -15.57 2.86
C GLN A 143 -17.98 -14.22 3.48
N GLU A 144 -18.78 -14.24 4.55
CA GLU A 144 -19.35 -13.02 5.12
C GLU A 144 -18.29 -12.14 5.75
N THR A 145 -17.23 -12.74 6.30
CA THR A 145 -16.17 -12.04 7.02
C THR A 145 -14.78 -12.23 6.39
N PRO A 146 -13.82 -11.30 6.64
CA PRO A 146 -12.44 -11.48 6.18
C PRO A 146 -11.76 -12.77 6.70
N PRO A 147 -11.88 -13.18 7.98
CA PRO A 147 -11.35 -14.46 8.44
C PRO A 147 -11.86 -15.67 7.65
N GLU A 148 -13.15 -15.72 7.34
CA GLU A 148 -13.75 -16.80 6.54
C GLU A 148 -13.22 -16.81 5.11
N SER A 149 -13.16 -15.64 4.46
CA SER A 149 -12.51 -15.53 3.14
C SER A 149 -11.06 -16.02 3.19
N LEU A 150 -10.29 -15.66 4.22
CA LEU A 150 -8.89 -16.08 4.34
C LEU A 150 -8.77 -17.59 4.49
N PHE A 151 -9.67 -18.19 5.28
CA PHE A 151 -9.76 -19.64 5.44
C PHE A 151 -10.11 -20.34 4.13
N VAL A 152 -11.14 -19.87 3.40
CA VAL A 152 -11.58 -20.48 2.14
C VAL A 152 -10.47 -20.52 1.09
N VAL A 153 -9.75 -19.40 0.87
CA VAL A 153 -8.63 -19.40 -0.10
C VAL A 153 -7.46 -20.25 0.37
N ARG A 154 -7.21 -20.31 1.68
CA ARG A 154 -6.18 -21.19 2.26
C ARG A 154 -6.50 -22.66 1.99
N GLU A 155 -7.72 -23.09 2.26
CA GLU A 155 -8.18 -24.46 2.00
C GLU A 155 -8.11 -24.78 0.50
N ALA A 156 -8.53 -23.85 -0.36
CA ALA A 156 -8.42 -24.00 -1.81
C ALA A 156 -6.97 -24.19 -2.26
N PHE A 157 -6.03 -23.42 -1.70
CA PHE A 157 -4.61 -23.55 -2.02
C PHE A 157 -4.00 -24.84 -1.46
N ASP A 158 -4.37 -25.28 -0.26
CA ASP A 158 -3.94 -26.57 0.28
C ASP A 158 -4.46 -27.74 -0.57
N ALA A 159 -5.72 -27.68 -1.04
CA ALA A 159 -6.29 -28.66 -1.95
C ALA A 159 -5.59 -28.67 -3.33
N LEU A 160 -5.35 -27.49 -3.91
CA LEU A 160 -4.60 -27.36 -5.18
C LEU A 160 -3.16 -27.87 -5.03
N LYS A 161 -2.49 -27.59 -3.92
CA LYS A 161 -1.15 -28.11 -3.62
C LYS A 161 -1.15 -29.63 -3.56
N ASN A 162 -2.11 -30.24 -2.88
CA ASN A 162 -2.25 -31.70 -2.85
C ASN A 162 -2.49 -32.28 -4.25
N LEU A 163 -3.26 -31.60 -5.10
CA LEU A 163 -3.42 -31.99 -6.50
C LEU A 163 -2.10 -31.87 -7.27
N LEU A 164 -1.36 -30.78 -7.09
CA LEU A 164 -0.03 -30.58 -7.71
C LEU A 164 0.96 -31.66 -7.26
N ASP A 165 0.96 -32.06 -6.00
CA ASP A 165 1.81 -33.15 -5.48
C ASP A 165 1.62 -34.46 -6.24
N ASN A 166 0.39 -34.75 -6.65
CA ASN A 166 0.08 -35.94 -7.45
C ASN A 166 0.42 -35.72 -8.93
N LEU A 167 0.12 -34.56 -9.51
CA LEU A 167 0.45 -34.25 -10.91
C LEU A 167 1.96 -34.23 -11.16
N LEU A 168 2.76 -33.78 -10.20
CA LEU A 168 4.22 -33.73 -10.31
C LEU A 168 4.89 -35.11 -10.31
N GLN A 169 4.13 -36.19 -10.04
CA GLN A 169 4.60 -37.58 -10.20
C GLN A 169 4.48 -38.07 -11.65
N LEU A 170 3.78 -37.33 -12.53
CA LEU A 170 3.68 -37.68 -13.93
C LEU A 170 5.03 -37.49 -14.64
N PRO A 171 5.36 -38.35 -15.61
CA PRO A 171 6.64 -38.26 -16.33
C PRO A 171 6.73 -37.05 -17.28
N LEU A 172 5.59 -36.46 -17.65
CA LEU A 172 5.50 -35.29 -18.53
C LEU A 172 4.25 -34.49 -18.17
N ILE A 173 4.39 -33.17 -18.07
CA ILE A 173 3.28 -32.25 -17.85
C ILE A 173 3.12 -31.39 -19.10
N GLY A 174 2.09 -31.69 -19.89
CA GLY A 174 1.80 -30.95 -21.12
C GLY A 174 1.13 -29.61 -20.88
N LEU A 175 1.11 -28.78 -21.94
CA LEU A 175 0.53 -27.44 -21.95
C LEU A 175 -0.93 -27.38 -21.48
N SER A 176 -1.78 -28.32 -21.88
CA SER A 176 -3.20 -28.33 -21.49
C SER A 176 -3.38 -28.49 -19.99
N LEU A 177 -2.64 -29.41 -19.38
CA LEU A 177 -2.68 -29.67 -17.94
C LEU A 177 -2.21 -28.43 -17.16
N PHE A 178 -1.12 -27.78 -17.61
CA PHE A 178 -0.64 -26.53 -17.04
C PHE A 178 -1.71 -25.42 -17.11
N GLN A 179 -2.37 -25.25 -18.26
CA GLN A 179 -3.43 -24.27 -18.44
C GLN A 179 -4.66 -24.56 -17.57
N ASP A 180 -5.03 -25.83 -17.39
CA ASP A 180 -6.18 -26.21 -16.58
C ASP A 180 -5.92 -25.98 -15.08
N VAL A 181 -4.71 -26.28 -14.59
CA VAL A 181 -4.26 -25.85 -13.25
C VAL A 181 -4.36 -24.32 -13.13
N GLY A 182 -3.93 -23.60 -14.16
CA GLY A 182 -4.06 -22.15 -14.28
C GLY A 182 -5.48 -21.65 -14.06
N LYS A 183 -6.45 -22.22 -14.80
CA LYS A 183 -7.86 -21.84 -14.72
C LYS A 183 -8.48 -22.15 -13.37
N LEU A 184 -8.17 -23.33 -12.79
CA LEU A 184 -8.68 -23.71 -11.47
C LEU A 184 -8.15 -22.75 -10.40
N THR A 185 -6.85 -22.50 -10.40
CA THR A 185 -6.21 -21.57 -9.46
C THR A 185 -6.79 -20.16 -9.57
N LEU A 186 -6.91 -19.63 -10.80
CA LEU A 186 -7.47 -18.32 -11.05
C LEU A 186 -8.91 -18.21 -10.53
N ARG A 187 -9.73 -19.26 -10.71
CA ARG A 187 -11.11 -19.28 -10.24
C ARG A 187 -11.17 -19.12 -8.72
N GLU A 188 -10.37 -19.86 -7.97
CA GLU A 188 -10.35 -19.77 -6.50
C GLU A 188 -9.91 -18.38 -6.01
N ILE A 189 -8.89 -17.81 -6.65
CA ILE A 189 -8.40 -16.45 -6.37
C ILE A 189 -9.49 -15.40 -6.65
N VAL A 190 -10.17 -15.50 -7.80
CA VAL A 190 -11.18 -14.51 -8.23
C VAL A 190 -12.49 -14.67 -7.47
N LEU A 191 -12.82 -15.85 -6.95
CA LEU A 191 -14.04 -16.07 -6.17
C LEU A 191 -13.91 -15.59 -4.71
N ASN A 192 -12.69 -15.49 -4.18
CA ASN A 192 -12.46 -15.04 -2.80
C ASN A 192 -13.03 -13.64 -2.55
N ARG A 193 -13.89 -13.38 -1.56
CA ARG A 193 -14.63 -12.10 -1.47
C ARG A 193 -13.76 -10.92 -1.01
N TYR A 194 -12.86 -11.14 -0.06
CA TYR A 194 -12.07 -10.08 0.61
C TYR A 194 -10.63 -9.93 0.07
N PHE A 195 -10.00 -11.01 -0.38
CA PHE A 195 -8.59 -11.07 -0.81
C PHE A 195 -8.48 -11.36 -2.31
N ARG A 196 -9.19 -10.58 -3.12
CA ARG A 196 -8.99 -10.60 -4.58
C ARG A 196 -7.77 -9.75 -4.93
N PRO A 197 -6.82 -10.27 -5.71
CA PRO A 197 -5.86 -9.45 -6.43
C PRO A 197 -6.53 -8.24 -7.06
N PHE A 198 -5.98 -7.09 -6.78
CA PHE A 198 -6.38 -5.85 -7.42
C PHE A 198 -5.74 -5.75 -8.79
N ARG A 199 -6.30 -4.87 -9.63
CA ARG A 199 -5.78 -4.62 -10.97
C ARG A 199 -4.38 -3.98 -10.89
N PRO A 200 -3.55 -4.08 -11.93
CA PRO A 200 -2.33 -3.30 -12.01
C PRO A 200 -2.63 -1.82 -11.72
N LEU A 201 -1.81 -1.19 -10.87
CA LEU A 201 -1.94 0.21 -10.44
C LEU A 201 -3.22 0.56 -9.67
N GLU A 202 -3.90 -0.44 -9.10
CA GLU A 202 -4.87 -0.24 -8.02
C GLU A 202 -4.13 -0.43 -6.68
N PHE A 203 -4.38 0.41 -5.67
CA PHE A 203 -3.55 0.52 -4.47
C PHE A 203 -4.32 0.41 -3.16
N ARG A 204 -3.62 -0.03 -2.10
CA ARG A 204 -4.15 -0.30 -0.77
C ARG A 204 -3.54 0.65 0.24
N VAL A 205 -4.40 1.34 0.99
CA VAL A 205 -3.95 2.26 2.06
C VAL A 205 -3.15 1.54 3.13
N GLU A 206 -3.38 0.25 3.34
CA GLU A 206 -2.77 -0.54 4.40
C GLU A 206 -1.24 -0.66 4.25
N TYR A 207 -0.73 -0.73 3.02
CA TYR A 207 0.69 -0.96 2.76
C TYR A 207 1.27 -0.19 1.55
N ASP A 208 0.47 0.30 0.60
CA ASP A 208 0.99 1.07 -0.54
C ASP A 208 1.12 2.55 -0.18
N ARG A 209 2.30 2.94 0.32
CA ARG A 209 2.58 4.33 0.70
C ARG A 209 3.93 4.84 0.24
N LEU A 210 3.95 6.12 -0.10
CA LEU A 210 5.18 6.87 -0.35
C LEU A 210 5.72 7.38 0.99
N ARG A 211 6.87 6.85 1.41
CA ARG A 211 7.53 7.25 2.67
C ARG A 211 8.68 8.23 2.48
N SER A 212 9.00 8.58 1.23
CA SER A 212 10.09 9.49 0.89
C SER A 212 9.68 10.93 1.17
N VAL A 213 10.26 11.55 2.20
CA VAL A 213 9.96 12.95 2.59
C VAL A 213 10.15 13.90 1.42
N ARG A 214 11.28 13.79 0.72
CA ARG A 214 11.61 14.65 -0.41
C ARG A 214 10.64 14.46 -1.58
N LEU A 215 10.26 13.22 -1.89
CA LEU A 215 9.26 12.96 -2.92
C LEU A 215 7.89 13.52 -2.53
N LEU A 216 7.48 13.36 -1.27
CA LEU A 216 6.21 13.92 -0.77
C LEU A 216 6.20 15.45 -0.90
N ASP A 217 7.29 16.11 -0.51
CA ASP A 217 7.43 17.57 -0.66
C ASP A 217 7.36 17.98 -2.14
N VAL A 218 8.03 17.25 -3.05
CA VAL A 218 7.96 17.51 -4.50
C VAL A 218 6.55 17.30 -5.06
N LEU A 219 5.89 16.20 -4.72
CA LEU A 219 4.51 15.90 -5.15
C LEU A 219 3.52 16.94 -4.62
N GLY A 220 3.74 17.47 -3.42
CA GLY A 220 2.91 18.53 -2.83
C GLY A 220 2.93 19.84 -3.64
N THR A 221 3.97 20.08 -4.43
CA THR A 221 4.06 21.27 -5.31
C THR A 221 3.33 21.11 -6.65
N LEU A 222 2.88 19.89 -6.98
CA LEU A 222 2.27 19.62 -8.28
C LEU A 222 0.82 20.09 -8.35
N PRO A 223 0.36 20.58 -9.53
CA PRO A 223 -1.05 20.89 -9.76
C PRO A 223 -1.96 19.68 -9.49
N PRO A 224 -3.20 19.92 -9.00
CA PRO A 224 -4.13 18.86 -8.58
C PRO A 224 -4.49 17.88 -9.70
N ASP A 225 -4.43 18.29 -10.96
CA ASP A 225 -4.72 17.41 -12.11
C ASP A 225 -3.57 16.47 -12.46
N THR A 226 -2.33 16.84 -12.11
CA THR A 226 -1.11 16.09 -12.46
C THR A 226 -0.57 15.28 -11.30
N ARG A 227 -0.77 15.75 -10.06
CA ARG A 227 -0.32 15.09 -8.84
C ARG A 227 -0.82 13.63 -8.73
N PRO A 228 -2.10 13.28 -9.03
CA PRO A 228 -2.56 11.89 -9.04
C PRO A 228 -1.77 10.99 -9.98
N LEU A 229 -1.38 11.51 -11.14
CA LEU A 229 -0.70 10.73 -12.17
C LEU A 229 0.72 10.37 -11.74
N TYR A 230 1.47 11.35 -11.23
CA TYR A 230 2.80 11.10 -10.68
C TYR A 230 2.75 10.23 -9.43
N THR A 231 1.79 10.46 -8.53
CA THR A 231 1.61 9.65 -7.33
C THR A 231 1.37 8.19 -7.68
N THR A 232 0.48 7.91 -8.64
CA THR A 232 0.20 6.57 -9.17
C THR A 232 1.46 5.92 -9.75
N ALA A 233 2.24 6.66 -10.53
CA ALA A 233 3.49 6.15 -11.10
C ALA A 233 4.50 5.78 -10.01
N PHE A 234 4.72 6.66 -9.03
CA PHE A 234 5.66 6.37 -7.94
C PHE A 234 5.19 5.22 -7.05
N LEU A 235 3.90 5.15 -6.70
CA LEU A 235 3.37 4.01 -5.96
C LEU A 235 3.60 2.69 -6.71
N GLY A 236 3.40 2.68 -8.03
CA GLY A 236 3.70 1.51 -8.87
C GLY A 236 5.19 1.12 -8.82
N LEU A 237 6.09 2.09 -8.99
CA LEU A 237 7.53 1.86 -8.93
C LEU A 237 8.00 1.34 -7.56
N PHE A 238 7.53 1.96 -6.47
CA PHE A 238 7.88 1.55 -5.10
C PHE A 238 7.29 0.19 -4.72
N ARG A 239 6.07 -0.13 -5.17
CA ARG A 239 5.48 -1.45 -4.97
C ARG A 239 6.31 -2.56 -5.61
N VAL A 240 6.81 -2.33 -6.84
CA VAL A 240 7.67 -3.34 -7.48
C VAL A 240 9.00 -3.52 -6.73
N LEU A 241 9.57 -2.44 -6.19
CA LEU A 241 10.71 -2.55 -5.28
C LEU A 241 10.38 -3.31 -3.99
N HIS A 242 9.16 -3.16 -3.45
CA HIS A 242 8.69 -3.90 -2.28
C HIS A 242 8.52 -5.40 -2.60
N TYR A 243 8.02 -5.76 -3.78
CA TYR A 243 8.06 -7.16 -4.23
C TYR A 243 9.49 -7.70 -4.22
N LEU A 244 10.44 -6.93 -4.79
CA LEU A 244 11.84 -7.34 -4.90
C LEU A 244 12.53 -7.45 -3.53
N SER A 245 12.07 -6.75 -2.48
CA SER A 245 12.62 -6.93 -1.13
C SER A 245 12.29 -8.28 -0.49
N HIS A 246 11.37 -9.06 -1.07
CA HIS A 246 11.16 -10.46 -0.66
C HIS A 246 12.17 -11.43 -1.29
N VAL A 247 13.09 -10.94 -2.13
CA VAL A 247 14.27 -11.68 -2.56
C VAL A 247 15.43 -11.28 -1.67
N ASP A 248 15.87 -12.19 -0.82
CA ASP A 248 17.03 -11.95 0.04
C ASP A 248 18.33 -11.91 -0.81
N PRO A 249 19.03 -10.77 -0.88
CA PRO A 249 20.23 -10.63 -1.69
C PRO A 249 21.42 -11.41 -1.11
N GLU A 250 21.39 -11.79 0.17
CA GLU A 250 22.46 -12.55 0.82
C GLU A 250 22.26 -14.07 0.68
N THR A 251 21.09 -14.49 0.19
CA THR A 251 20.80 -15.90 -0.05
C THR A 251 21.77 -16.47 -1.10
N GLN A 252 22.49 -17.52 -0.72
CA GLN A 252 23.32 -18.26 -1.65
C GLN A 252 22.47 -19.18 -2.53
N PRO A 253 22.78 -19.31 -3.84
CA PRO A 253 22.10 -20.27 -4.71
C PRO A 253 22.19 -21.72 -4.18
N PRO A 254 21.16 -22.55 -4.36
CA PRO A 254 19.93 -22.26 -5.10
C PRO A 254 18.93 -21.43 -4.27
N VAL A 255 18.36 -20.41 -4.91
CA VAL A 255 17.27 -19.64 -4.30
C VAL A 255 15.97 -20.46 -4.26
N PRO A 256 15.02 -20.12 -3.37
CA PRO A 256 13.73 -20.78 -3.36
C PRO A 256 12.96 -20.62 -4.70
N ARG A 257 12.28 -21.68 -5.12
CA ARG A 257 11.60 -21.76 -6.42
C ARG A 257 10.56 -20.66 -6.64
N ARG A 258 9.82 -20.27 -5.60
CA ARG A 258 8.86 -19.15 -5.62
C ARG A 258 9.45 -17.82 -6.08
N VAL A 259 10.77 -17.61 -6.02
CA VAL A 259 11.43 -16.41 -6.56
C VAL A 259 11.20 -16.31 -8.08
N ARG A 260 11.15 -17.43 -8.81
CA ARG A 260 10.82 -17.45 -10.24
C ARG A 260 9.39 -16.93 -10.50
N VAL A 261 8.44 -17.33 -9.65
CA VAL A 261 7.05 -16.85 -9.68
C VAL A 261 6.98 -15.35 -9.42
N LEU A 262 7.72 -14.87 -8.43
CA LEU A 262 7.83 -13.45 -8.08
C LEU A 262 8.43 -12.61 -9.23
N LEU A 263 9.47 -13.10 -9.90
CA LEU A 263 10.08 -12.37 -11.02
C LEU A 263 9.13 -12.21 -12.22
N SER A 264 8.24 -13.18 -12.46
CA SER A 264 7.18 -13.02 -13.46
C SER A 264 6.13 -11.98 -13.06
N LEU A 265 5.82 -11.85 -11.76
CA LEU A 265 5.01 -10.74 -11.26
C LEU A 265 5.70 -9.40 -11.52
N VAL A 266 6.98 -9.28 -11.14
CA VAL A 266 7.80 -8.08 -11.35
C VAL A 266 7.81 -7.68 -12.81
N ARG A 267 8.02 -8.63 -13.74
CA ARG A 267 7.96 -8.38 -15.19
C ARG A 267 6.59 -7.84 -15.64
N GLY A 268 5.50 -8.48 -15.19
CA GLY A 268 4.14 -8.06 -15.55
C GLY A 268 3.80 -6.66 -15.04
N GLU A 269 4.22 -6.33 -13.82
CA GLU A 269 3.99 -5.03 -13.20
C GLU A 269 4.89 -3.95 -13.80
N ALA A 270 6.14 -4.28 -14.15
CA ALA A 270 7.04 -3.41 -14.91
C ALA A 270 6.40 -2.96 -16.23
N ALA A 271 5.80 -3.90 -16.97
CA ALA A 271 5.11 -3.61 -18.22
C ALA A 271 3.86 -2.72 -18.01
N ALA A 272 3.10 -2.96 -16.94
CA ALA A 272 1.94 -2.13 -16.59
C ALA A 272 2.35 -0.69 -16.24
N VAL A 273 3.40 -0.52 -15.42
CA VAL A 273 3.95 0.80 -15.08
C VAL A 273 4.47 1.50 -16.33
N ALA A 274 5.23 0.81 -17.18
CA ALA A 274 5.74 1.38 -18.43
C ALA A 274 4.61 1.85 -19.35
N SER A 275 3.56 1.03 -19.49
CA SER A 275 2.37 1.41 -20.26
C SER A 275 1.70 2.64 -19.68
N TYR A 276 1.47 2.69 -18.36
CA TYR A 276 0.86 3.84 -17.70
C TYR A 276 1.66 5.13 -17.86
N LEU A 277 2.99 5.05 -17.69
CA LEU A 277 3.87 6.19 -17.92
C LEU A 277 3.75 6.71 -19.36
N HIS A 278 3.63 5.80 -20.33
CA HIS A 278 3.52 6.15 -21.75
C HIS A 278 2.15 6.72 -22.12
N THR A 279 1.06 6.05 -21.74
CA THR A 279 -0.30 6.32 -22.23
C THR A 279 -1.07 7.32 -21.37
N GLU A 280 -0.84 7.32 -20.05
CA GLU A 280 -1.60 8.16 -19.11
C GLU A 280 -0.79 9.35 -18.61
N LEU A 281 0.40 9.11 -18.05
CA LEU A 281 1.19 10.18 -17.41
C LEU A 281 1.81 11.11 -18.46
N SER A 282 2.58 10.60 -19.41
CA SER A 282 3.32 11.41 -20.38
C SER A 282 2.48 12.48 -21.09
N PRO A 283 1.29 12.16 -21.65
CA PRO A 283 0.47 13.15 -22.34
C PRO A 283 -0.02 14.29 -21.44
N LYS A 284 -0.07 14.05 -20.11
CA LYS A 284 -0.58 14.96 -19.09
C LYS A 284 0.52 15.38 -18.09
N ALA A 285 1.79 15.15 -18.42
CA ALA A 285 2.93 15.31 -17.51
C ALA A 285 3.23 16.78 -17.16
N GLY A 286 2.57 17.73 -17.82
CA GLY A 286 2.78 19.17 -17.68
C GLY A 286 3.71 19.73 -18.74
N SER A 287 4.90 20.16 -18.35
CA SER A 287 5.86 20.83 -19.24
C SER A 287 6.50 19.85 -20.25
N LYS A 288 7.02 20.37 -21.38
CA LYS A 288 7.71 19.55 -22.39
C LYS A 288 8.89 18.73 -21.83
N PRO A 289 9.76 19.27 -20.95
CA PRO A 289 10.81 18.48 -20.31
C PRO A 289 10.27 17.31 -19.47
N LEU A 290 9.19 17.53 -18.71
CA LEU A 290 8.55 16.49 -17.91
C LEU A 290 7.90 15.40 -18.78
N GLN A 291 7.27 15.80 -19.89
CA GLN A 291 6.77 14.85 -20.89
C GLN A 291 7.92 14.01 -21.48
N ALA A 292 9.06 14.62 -21.80
CA ALA A 292 10.21 13.89 -22.32
C ALA A 292 10.81 12.93 -21.27
N ALA A 293 10.89 13.34 -20.01
CA ALA A 293 11.39 12.51 -18.90
C ALA A 293 10.49 11.29 -18.65
N THR A 294 9.18 11.50 -18.60
CA THR A 294 8.19 10.42 -18.40
C THR A 294 8.15 9.44 -19.58
N LEU A 295 8.24 9.93 -20.83
CA LEU A 295 8.39 9.07 -22.01
C LEU A 295 9.69 8.27 -22.01
N ARG A 296 10.80 8.89 -21.59
CA ARG A 296 12.08 8.19 -21.46
C ARG A 296 11.98 7.08 -20.43
N ALA A 297 11.44 7.37 -19.25
CA ALA A 297 11.25 6.37 -18.20
C ALA A 297 10.37 5.20 -18.66
N ALA A 298 9.27 5.49 -19.37
CA ALA A 298 8.42 4.46 -19.96
C ALA A 298 9.17 3.54 -20.93
N ARG A 299 9.97 4.13 -21.83
CA ARG A 299 10.77 3.38 -22.83
C ARG A 299 11.87 2.55 -22.18
N ASP A 300 12.56 3.13 -21.21
CA ASP A 300 13.65 2.47 -20.49
C ASP A 300 13.10 1.27 -19.71
N LEU A 301 11.99 1.44 -18.97
CA LEU A 301 11.32 0.33 -18.29
C LEU A 301 10.91 -0.77 -19.27
N ALA A 302 10.24 -0.43 -20.37
CA ALA A 302 9.78 -1.41 -21.35
C ALA A 302 10.93 -2.18 -21.99
N ARG A 303 11.96 -1.46 -22.46
CA ARG A 303 13.12 -2.05 -23.13
C ARG A 303 13.94 -2.91 -22.18
N GLU A 304 14.22 -2.40 -20.99
CA GLU A 304 15.09 -3.09 -20.04
C GLU A 304 14.41 -4.30 -19.39
N THR A 305 13.10 -4.22 -19.14
CA THR A 305 12.31 -5.39 -18.72
C THR A 305 12.38 -6.51 -19.74
N GLU A 306 12.25 -6.19 -21.02
CA GLU A 306 12.34 -7.19 -22.09
C GLU A 306 13.76 -7.74 -22.25
N ARG A 307 14.78 -6.90 -22.06
CA ARG A 307 16.18 -7.32 -22.04
C ARG A 307 16.45 -8.30 -20.91
N ILE A 308 16.08 -7.96 -19.67
CA ILE A 308 16.25 -8.82 -18.49
C ILE A 308 15.51 -10.16 -18.70
N ALA A 309 14.31 -10.13 -19.28
CA ALA A 309 13.58 -11.34 -19.60
C ALA A 309 14.36 -12.24 -20.57
N ARG A 310 14.80 -11.70 -21.70
CA ARG A 310 15.47 -12.48 -22.77
C ARG A 310 16.88 -12.93 -22.45
N GLU A 311 17.62 -12.16 -21.65
CA GLU A 311 19.04 -12.39 -21.42
C GLU A 311 19.34 -13.01 -20.05
N VAL A 312 18.44 -12.85 -19.07
CA VAL A 312 18.67 -13.33 -17.70
C VAL A 312 17.62 -14.35 -17.30
N MET A 313 16.33 -14.01 -17.41
CA MET A 313 15.26 -14.90 -16.95
C MET A 313 15.09 -16.16 -17.83
N VAL A 314 15.56 -16.14 -19.08
CA VAL A 314 15.53 -17.32 -19.95
C VAL A 314 16.36 -18.49 -19.40
N ASP A 315 17.35 -18.19 -18.55
CA ASP A 315 18.27 -19.17 -17.97
C ASP A 315 17.88 -19.58 -16.53
N LEU A 316 16.68 -19.23 -16.04
CA LEU A 316 16.22 -19.59 -14.69
C LEU A 316 16.28 -21.10 -14.40
N ASP A 317 16.08 -21.93 -15.43
CA ASP A 317 16.13 -23.40 -15.32
C ASP A 317 17.56 -23.94 -15.35
N ARG A 318 18.54 -23.17 -15.86
CA ARG A 318 19.90 -23.62 -16.17
C ARG A 318 20.95 -23.07 -15.22
N ASP A 319 20.75 -21.85 -14.74
CA ASP A 319 21.67 -21.14 -13.87
C ASP A 319 21.02 -20.80 -12.54
N PRO A 320 21.47 -21.40 -11.42
CA PRO A 320 20.89 -21.17 -10.10
C PRO A 320 21.05 -19.73 -9.59
N ALA A 321 21.96 -18.93 -10.17
CA ALA A 321 22.17 -17.53 -9.84
C ALA A 321 21.36 -16.56 -10.72
N ALA A 322 20.71 -17.03 -11.79
CA ALA A 322 19.96 -16.17 -12.72
C ALA A 322 18.84 -15.39 -12.03
N ALA A 323 18.17 -15.99 -11.04
CA ALA A 323 17.10 -15.35 -10.28
C ALA A 323 17.59 -14.14 -9.47
N LEU A 324 18.74 -14.26 -8.79
CA LEU A 324 19.33 -13.15 -8.03
C LEU A 324 19.77 -12.02 -8.97
N ARG A 325 20.45 -12.35 -10.08
CA ARG A 325 20.86 -11.35 -11.07
C ARG A 325 19.65 -10.63 -11.70
N ALA A 326 18.55 -11.33 -11.94
CA ALA A 326 17.32 -10.71 -12.44
C ALA A 326 16.72 -9.75 -11.39
N ALA A 327 16.66 -10.17 -10.12
CA ALA A 327 16.18 -9.33 -9.02
C ALA A 327 17.04 -8.07 -8.84
N GLU A 328 18.37 -8.21 -8.89
CA GLU A 328 19.33 -7.10 -8.84
C GLU A 328 19.15 -6.15 -10.03
N ALA A 329 19.04 -6.68 -11.25
CA ALA A 329 18.86 -5.87 -12.46
C ALA A 329 17.54 -5.09 -12.43
N PHE A 330 16.43 -5.72 -12.03
CA PHE A 330 15.16 -5.02 -11.83
C PHE A 330 15.26 -3.97 -10.73
N THR A 331 15.89 -4.29 -9.59
CA THR A 331 16.08 -3.34 -8.49
C THR A 331 16.85 -2.10 -8.96
N ALA A 332 17.94 -2.29 -9.71
CA ALA A 332 18.72 -1.20 -10.27
C ALA A 332 17.90 -0.35 -11.26
N LEU A 333 17.15 -1.00 -12.15
CA LEU A 333 16.26 -0.33 -13.10
C LEU A 333 15.24 0.56 -12.38
N PHE A 334 14.46 0.03 -11.44
CA PHE A 334 13.42 0.79 -10.76
C PHE A 334 13.98 1.93 -9.90
N ARG A 335 15.10 1.72 -9.20
CA ARG A 335 15.79 2.78 -8.45
C ARG A 335 16.23 3.92 -9.36
N ALA A 336 16.82 3.60 -10.52
CA ALA A 336 17.25 4.59 -11.50
C ALA A 336 16.06 5.41 -12.04
N GLN A 337 14.94 4.76 -12.35
CA GLN A 337 13.76 5.46 -12.88
C GLN A 337 13.07 6.34 -11.83
N ILE A 338 13.03 5.91 -10.56
CA ILE A 338 12.53 6.76 -9.47
C ILE A 338 13.39 8.02 -9.35
N VAL A 339 14.71 7.88 -9.31
CA VAL A 339 15.64 9.02 -9.22
C VAL A 339 15.47 9.95 -10.42
N ALA A 340 15.46 9.42 -11.64
CA ALA A 340 15.32 10.22 -12.85
C ALA A 340 14.01 11.01 -12.91
N LEU A 341 12.90 10.42 -12.46
CA LEU A 341 11.61 11.12 -12.39
C LEU A 341 11.60 12.20 -11.30
N VAL A 342 12.20 11.95 -10.14
CA VAL A 342 12.32 12.96 -9.07
C VAL A 342 13.20 14.13 -9.53
N ASP A 343 14.34 13.86 -10.13
CA ASP A 343 15.24 14.90 -10.66
C ASP A 343 14.54 15.74 -11.75
N ALA A 344 13.71 15.11 -12.59
CA ALA A 344 12.93 15.84 -13.59
C ALA A 344 11.88 16.77 -12.95
N LEU A 345 11.27 16.36 -11.85
CA LEU A 345 10.30 17.16 -11.09
C LEU A 345 10.96 18.28 -10.27
N ALA A 346 12.20 18.09 -9.84
CA ALA A 346 12.95 19.04 -9.00
C ALA A 346 14.37 19.27 -9.52
N PRO A 347 14.56 19.89 -10.71
CA PRO A 347 15.84 19.94 -11.41
C PRO A 347 16.94 20.72 -10.67
N ASN A 348 16.58 21.58 -9.72
CA ASN A 348 17.54 22.36 -8.93
C ASN A 348 17.96 21.65 -7.63
N GLY A 349 17.32 20.54 -7.29
CA GLY A 349 17.66 19.73 -6.13
C GLY A 349 18.37 18.48 -6.58
N SER A 350 19.66 18.56 -6.95
CA SER A 350 20.44 17.36 -7.26
C SER A 350 20.42 16.38 -6.09
N LEU A 351 20.22 15.10 -6.38
CA LEU A 351 20.26 14.02 -5.40
C LEU A 351 21.66 13.46 -5.15
N GLY A 352 22.65 13.79 -5.99
CA GLY A 352 24.04 13.36 -5.84
C GLY A 352 24.28 11.85 -6.02
N GLU A 353 25.46 11.38 -5.63
CA GLU A 353 25.75 9.95 -5.46
C GLU A 353 24.86 9.38 -4.34
N GLU A 354 24.41 8.13 -4.45
CA GLU A 354 23.43 7.51 -3.53
C GLU A 354 22.03 8.15 -3.51
N ALA A 355 21.64 8.83 -4.58
CA ALA A 355 20.35 9.50 -4.74
C ALA A 355 19.13 8.72 -4.21
N PHE A 356 19.04 7.42 -4.51
CA PHE A 356 17.92 6.59 -4.06
C PHE A 356 17.92 6.38 -2.54
N ALA A 357 19.07 6.18 -1.91
CA ALA A 357 19.18 5.97 -0.46
C ALA A 357 18.69 7.21 0.31
N HIS A 358 19.04 8.40 -0.19
CA HIS A 358 18.54 9.67 0.33
C HIS A 358 17.02 9.80 0.19
N LEU A 359 16.45 9.35 -0.94
CA LEU A 359 15.00 9.35 -1.11
C LEU A 359 14.29 8.44 -0.11
N THR A 360 14.86 7.27 0.20
CA THR A 360 14.21 6.27 1.07
C THR A 360 14.69 6.29 2.53
N SER A 361 15.29 7.39 2.98
CA SER A 361 15.83 7.54 4.33
C SER A 361 14.73 7.40 5.40
N ALA A 362 14.71 6.24 6.09
CA ALA A 362 13.81 6.01 7.22
C ALA A 362 14.08 6.96 8.39
N GLN A 363 15.32 7.44 8.50
CA GLN A 363 15.71 8.45 9.47
C GLN A 363 15.04 9.79 9.18
N ASP A 364 15.07 10.26 7.92
CA ASP A 364 14.45 11.53 7.55
C ASP A 364 12.93 11.46 7.69
N ALA A 365 12.31 10.34 7.31
CA ALA A 365 10.90 10.09 7.55
C ALA A 365 10.53 10.19 9.05
N ALA A 366 11.34 9.60 9.93
CA ALA A 366 11.10 9.68 11.36
C ALA A 366 11.36 11.07 11.94
N LEU A 367 12.38 11.80 11.45
CA LEU A 367 12.67 13.18 11.85
C LEU A 367 11.52 14.12 11.45
N ARG A 368 11.04 14.00 10.20
CA ARG A 368 9.89 14.77 9.69
C ARG A 368 8.64 14.47 10.51
N LEU A 369 8.29 13.19 10.68
CA LEU A 369 7.12 12.80 11.46
C LEU A 369 7.21 13.30 12.91
N ARG A 370 8.37 13.16 13.57
CA ARG A 370 8.59 13.65 14.94
C ARG A 370 8.36 15.16 15.03
N LYS A 371 8.83 15.94 14.05
CA LYS A 371 8.59 17.38 13.98
C LYS A 371 7.10 17.70 13.81
N ASP A 372 6.46 17.07 12.84
CA ASP A 372 5.07 17.35 12.49
C ASP A 372 4.12 16.99 13.66
N LEU A 373 4.33 15.85 14.33
CA LEU A 373 3.55 15.46 15.52
C LEU A 373 3.65 16.48 16.65
N TRP A 374 4.86 17.02 16.88
CA TRP A 374 5.06 18.02 17.93
C TRP A 374 4.33 19.33 17.60
N VAL A 375 4.43 19.81 16.35
CA VAL A 375 3.73 21.02 15.90
C VAL A 375 2.22 20.84 16.01
N TYR A 376 1.71 19.69 15.57
CA TYR A 376 0.29 19.37 15.67
C TYR A 376 -0.18 19.42 17.13
N ALA A 377 0.59 18.82 18.05
CA ALA A 377 0.25 18.83 19.47
C ALA A 377 0.26 20.25 20.05
N GLN A 378 1.21 21.11 19.65
CA GLN A 378 1.23 22.50 20.09
C GLN A 378 0.00 23.27 19.64
N LEU A 379 -0.41 23.12 18.38
CA LEU A 379 -1.59 23.81 17.86
C LEU A 379 -2.87 23.33 18.56
N CYS A 380 -3.00 22.02 18.83
CA CYS A 380 -4.11 21.49 19.62
C CYS A 380 -4.17 22.07 21.04
N ARG A 381 -3.03 22.12 21.75
CA ARG A 381 -2.95 22.64 23.12
C ARG A 381 -3.21 24.15 23.18
N ALA A 382 -2.73 24.90 22.19
CA ALA A 382 -3.00 26.33 22.09
C ALA A 382 -4.49 26.60 21.87
N ALA A 383 -5.13 25.88 20.93
CA ALA A 383 -6.57 25.98 20.70
C ALA A 383 -7.38 25.58 21.95
N GLU A 384 -7.03 24.48 22.62
CA GLU A 384 -7.64 24.04 23.87
C GLU A 384 -7.56 25.14 24.95
N GLY A 385 -6.37 25.73 25.12
CA GLY A 385 -6.13 26.77 26.12
C GLY A 385 -7.03 27.99 25.93
N HIS A 386 -7.12 28.50 24.70
CA HIS A 386 -7.96 29.66 24.39
C HIS A 386 -9.45 29.36 24.52
N LEU A 387 -9.90 28.14 24.14
CA LEU A 387 -11.29 27.73 24.34
C LEU A 387 -11.67 27.65 25.83
N ARG A 388 -10.76 27.18 26.68
CA ARG A 388 -10.97 27.10 28.14
C ARG A 388 -10.92 28.45 28.83
N SER A 389 -10.15 29.41 28.31
CA SER A 389 -10.11 30.78 28.81
C SER A 389 -11.21 31.67 28.24
N GLU A 390 -12.14 31.10 27.47
CA GLU A 390 -13.21 31.81 26.76
C GLU A 390 -12.71 32.94 25.82
N ASP A 391 -11.46 32.86 25.36
CA ASP A 391 -10.86 33.78 24.38
C ASP A 391 -11.18 33.28 22.96
N VAL A 392 -12.42 33.52 22.54
CA VAL A 392 -12.96 33.04 21.26
C VAL A 392 -12.14 33.55 20.06
N PRO A 393 -11.79 34.85 19.95
CA PRO A 393 -11.02 35.34 18.80
C PRO A 393 -9.61 34.74 18.70
N ALA A 394 -8.95 34.45 19.82
CA ALA A 394 -7.67 33.73 19.78
C ALA A 394 -7.85 32.25 19.44
N ALA A 395 -8.89 31.60 19.97
CA ALA A 395 -9.21 30.20 19.66
C ALA A 395 -9.48 30.01 18.16
N GLU A 396 -10.29 30.88 17.55
CA GLU A 396 -10.60 30.83 16.11
C GLU A 396 -9.34 30.93 15.25
N ARG A 397 -8.44 31.88 15.56
CA ARG A 397 -7.16 32.03 14.84
C ARG A 397 -6.28 30.79 14.91
N VAL A 398 -6.17 30.16 16.08
CA VAL A 398 -5.35 28.95 16.24
C VAL A 398 -5.99 27.74 15.59
N LEU A 399 -7.32 27.64 15.63
CA LEU A 399 -8.05 26.57 14.96
C LEU A 399 -8.00 26.70 13.42
N ASP A 400 -7.98 27.93 12.86
CA ASP A 400 -7.68 28.15 11.44
C ASP A 400 -6.27 27.68 11.09
N ALA A 401 -5.27 28.03 11.92
CA ALA A 401 -3.91 27.52 11.78
C ALA A 401 -3.85 25.99 11.86
N LEU A 402 -4.63 25.37 12.75
CA LEU A 402 -4.76 23.92 12.88
C LEU A 402 -5.35 23.28 11.61
N ARG A 403 -6.35 23.90 10.97
CA ARG A 403 -6.92 23.44 9.70
C ARG A 403 -5.91 23.53 8.56
N SER A 404 -5.17 24.63 8.46
CA SER A 404 -4.10 24.77 7.47
C SER A 404 -2.98 23.74 7.71
N PHE A 405 -2.61 23.50 8.97
CA PHE A 405 -1.62 22.49 9.32
C PHE A 405 -2.10 21.08 9.01
N LEU A 406 -3.39 20.78 9.23
CA LEU A 406 -3.98 19.48 8.88
C LEU A 406 -3.87 19.20 7.37
N GLY A 407 -4.08 20.21 6.51
CA GLY A 407 -3.84 20.08 5.06
C GLY A 407 -2.38 19.74 4.74
N TYR A 408 -1.43 20.48 5.33
CA TYR A 408 0.00 20.20 5.21
C TYR A 408 0.39 18.79 5.72
N PHE A 409 -0.20 18.37 6.84
CA PHE A 409 0.07 17.07 7.43
C PHE A 409 -0.41 15.93 6.53
N HIS A 410 -1.62 16.02 5.98
CA HIS A 410 -2.16 15.02 5.03
C HIS A 410 -1.30 14.86 3.76
N ASP A 411 -0.74 15.97 3.28
CA ASP A 411 0.13 15.97 2.09
C ASP A 411 1.48 15.28 2.29
N GLY A 412 1.96 15.18 3.53
CA GLY A 412 3.27 14.62 3.85
C GLY A 412 3.30 13.74 5.11
N GLY A 413 3.25 14.36 6.28
CA GLY A 413 3.44 13.70 7.58
C GLY A 413 2.50 12.51 7.84
N TYR A 414 1.27 12.57 7.34
CA TYR A 414 0.28 11.49 7.45
C TYR A 414 0.75 10.21 6.76
N GLN A 415 1.46 10.30 5.63
CA GLN A 415 1.98 9.13 4.90
C GLN A 415 3.11 8.41 5.66
N LEU A 416 3.67 9.07 6.69
CA LEU A 416 4.77 8.55 7.51
C LEU A 416 4.28 7.85 8.78
N LEU A 417 2.99 7.96 9.10
CA LEU A 417 2.37 7.27 10.23
C LEU A 417 2.43 5.74 10.06
N ARG A 418 2.37 5.02 11.18
CA ARG A 418 2.16 3.58 11.15
C ARG A 418 0.68 3.30 10.90
N TYR A 419 0.37 2.14 10.35
CA TYR A 419 -1.01 1.78 10.04
C TYR A 419 -1.93 1.79 11.27
N ALA A 420 -1.42 1.35 12.43
CA ALA A 420 -2.16 1.37 13.69
C ALA A 420 -2.52 2.79 14.19
N ASP A 421 -1.80 3.83 13.75
CA ASP A 421 -2.02 5.20 14.23
C ASP A 421 -3.17 5.91 13.49
N TYR A 422 -3.50 5.52 12.24
CA TYR A 422 -4.42 6.29 11.37
C TYR A 422 -5.77 6.57 11.99
N ASP A 423 -6.37 5.58 12.62
CA ASP A 423 -7.72 5.64 13.14
C ASP A 423 -7.95 6.83 14.09
N ALA A 424 -6.95 7.18 14.90
CA ALA A 424 -7.04 8.36 15.77
C ALA A 424 -6.96 9.68 14.97
N PHE A 425 -6.11 9.74 13.95
CA PHE A 425 -5.95 10.92 13.09
C PHE A 425 -7.15 11.11 12.16
N ASP A 426 -7.71 10.03 11.62
CA ASP A 426 -8.89 10.05 10.75
C ASP A 426 -10.10 10.55 11.52
N ARG A 427 -10.36 10.01 12.72
CA ARG A 427 -11.43 10.49 13.60
C ARG A 427 -11.32 11.97 13.89
N PHE A 428 -10.12 12.44 14.23
CA PHE A 428 -9.92 13.85 14.55
C PHE A 428 -10.04 14.74 13.30
N SER A 429 -9.56 14.27 12.15
CA SER A 429 -9.73 14.96 10.87
C SER A 429 -11.21 15.10 10.52
N SER A 430 -11.98 14.01 10.57
CA SER A 430 -13.44 14.04 10.37
C SER A 430 -14.13 15.00 11.32
N LEU A 431 -13.76 14.98 12.61
CA LEU A 431 -14.30 15.91 13.61
C LEU A 431 -14.07 17.37 13.20
N LEU A 432 -12.86 17.74 12.79
CA LEU A 432 -12.53 19.13 12.40
C LEU A 432 -13.24 19.58 11.12
N VAL A 433 -13.56 18.64 10.22
CA VAL A 433 -14.28 18.90 8.97
C VAL A 433 -15.79 19.01 9.19
N GLU A 434 -16.36 18.15 10.04
CA GLU A 434 -17.80 18.12 10.34
C GLU A 434 -18.23 19.22 11.32
N LEU A 435 -17.29 19.82 12.05
CA LEU A 435 -17.59 20.86 13.02
C LEU A 435 -18.17 22.13 12.34
N PRO A 436 -19.32 22.64 12.83
CA PRO A 436 -19.80 23.97 12.45
C PRO A 436 -18.72 25.01 12.69
N TRP A 437 -18.55 25.92 11.72
CA TRP A 437 -17.48 26.90 11.73
C TRP A 437 -18.03 28.32 11.67
N PRO A 438 -17.73 29.21 12.65
CA PRO A 438 -16.98 28.94 13.89
C PRO A 438 -17.75 28.07 14.89
N PRO A 439 -17.10 27.45 15.90
CA PRO A 439 -17.78 26.67 16.94
C PRO A 439 -18.64 27.56 17.84
N GLU A 440 -19.94 27.61 17.57
CA GLU A 440 -20.89 28.43 18.31
C GLU A 440 -21.41 27.75 19.59
N GLY A 441 -21.43 28.51 20.68
CA GLY A 441 -22.02 28.09 21.95
C GLY A 441 -21.07 27.36 22.92
N PRO A 442 -21.28 27.52 24.25
CA PRO A 442 -20.35 27.02 25.27
C PRO A 442 -20.23 25.49 25.30
N GLY A 443 -21.31 24.76 25.00
CA GLY A 443 -21.30 23.29 24.96
C GLY A 443 -20.43 22.72 23.85
N ILE A 444 -20.51 23.29 22.63
CA ILE A 444 -19.70 22.87 21.48
C ILE A 444 -18.23 23.18 21.75
N ARG A 445 -17.91 24.38 22.28
CA ARG A 445 -16.54 24.78 22.63
C ARG A 445 -15.92 23.91 23.70
N SER A 446 -16.68 23.56 24.75
CA SER A 446 -16.21 22.66 25.82
C SER A 446 -15.93 21.25 25.30
N ARG A 447 -16.81 20.71 24.44
CA ARG A 447 -16.60 19.41 23.79
C ARG A 447 -15.38 19.42 22.88
N LEU A 448 -15.24 20.45 22.03
CA LEU A 448 -14.07 20.62 21.17
C LEU A 448 -12.77 20.71 21.98
N ALA A 449 -12.76 21.45 23.09
CA ALA A 449 -11.59 21.53 23.96
C ALA A 449 -11.21 20.16 24.55
N GLU A 450 -12.19 19.33 24.91
CA GLU A 450 -11.95 17.96 25.37
C GLU A 450 -11.42 17.05 24.25
N ASP A 451 -11.95 17.18 23.03
CA ASP A 451 -11.48 16.41 21.87
C ASP A 451 -10.05 16.82 21.46
N LEU A 452 -9.72 18.12 21.50
CA LEU A 452 -8.36 18.64 21.30
C LEU A 452 -7.38 18.11 22.35
N ARG A 453 -7.81 18.03 23.61
CA ARG A 453 -7.01 17.46 24.70
C ARG A 453 -6.72 15.99 24.47
N ARG A 454 -7.73 15.19 24.12
CA ARG A 454 -7.55 13.75 23.86
C ARG A 454 -6.65 13.49 22.65
N PHE A 455 -6.81 14.29 21.60
CA PHE A 455 -5.99 14.14 20.42
C PHE A 455 -4.54 14.60 20.66
N SER A 456 -4.32 15.68 21.42
CA SER A 456 -2.95 16.10 21.79
C SER A 456 -2.21 15.04 22.61
N GLN A 457 -2.91 14.33 23.50
CA GLN A 457 -2.34 13.18 24.22
C GLN A 457 -1.95 12.03 23.29
N THR A 458 -2.77 11.76 22.27
CA THR A 458 -2.44 10.78 21.22
C THR A 458 -1.18 11.20 20.47
N LEU A 459 -1.12 12.46 20.02
CA LEU A 459 0.02 13.03 19.31
C LEU A 459 1.31 12.97 20.13
N GLU A 460 1.26 13.30 21.42
CA GLU A 460 2.39 13.21 22.34
C GLU A 460 2.85 11.75 22.53
N THR A 461 1.91 10.81 22.67
CA THR A 461 2.22 9.38 22.77
C THR A 461 2.93 8.87 21.52
N THR A 462 2.40 9.19 20.34
CA THR A 462 3.01 8.85 19.05
C THR A 462 4.37 9.53 18.88
N PHE A 463 4.50 10.81 19.27
CA PHE A 463 5.77 11.55 19.26
C PHE A 463 6.84 10.84 20.09
N HIS A 464 6.51 10.41 21.31
CA HIS A 464 7.43 9.68 22.17
C HIS A 464 7.77 8.30 21.58
N ALA A 465 6.82 7.59 21.00
CA ALA A 465 7.06 6.32 20.33
C ALA A 465 8.01 6.46 19.14
N VAL A 466 7.85 7.51 18.31
CA VAL A 466 8.75 7.83 17.20
C VAL A 466 10.14 8.20 17.73
N SER A 467 10.20 9.02 18.78
CA SER A 467 11.46 9.49 19.38
C SER A 467 12.32 8.36 19.96
N ARG A 468 11.70 7.23 20.37
CA ARG A 468 12.40 6.05 20.89
C ARG A 468 12.93 5.09 19.81
N ARG A 469 12.67 5.35 18.52
CA ARG A 469 13.16 4.48 17.44
C ARG A 469 14.69 4.47 17.42
N SER A 470 15.28 3.30 17.20
CA SER A 470 16.74 3.09 17.16
C SER A 470 17.46 4.05 16.20
N LEU A 471 16.88 4.28 15.03
CA LEU A 471 17.34 5.22 14.00
C LEU A 471 17.40 6.71 14.43
N LEU A 472 16.81 7.09 15.58
CA LEU A 472 16.92 8.43 16.16
C LEU A 472 17.83 8.50 17.39
N GLN A 473 18.48 7.41 17.78
CA GLN A 473 19.42 7.41 18.90
C GLN A 473 20.53 8.42 18.68
N GLY A 474 20.86 9.20 19.73
CA GLY A 474 21.86 10.27 19.67
C GLY A 474 21.42 11.54 18.93
N ARG A 475 20.21 11.59 18.35
CA ARG A 475 19.68 12.80 17.70
C ARG A 475 18.59 13.47 18.53
N GLY A 476 18.97 14.58 19.17
CA GLY A 476 18.05 15.45 19.93
C GLY A 476 16.88 15.97 19.07
N PHE A 477 15.83 16.42 19.74
CA PHE A 477 14.71 17.09 19.07
C PHE A 477 15.09 18.54 18.76
N ASP A 478 15.06 18.90 17.48
CA ASP A 478 15.30 20.28 17.02
C ASP A 478 14.04 21.12 17.26
N ARG A 479 13.96 21.68 18.47
CA ARG A 479 12.85 22.52 18.89
C ARG A 479 12.77 23.85 18.10
N PRO A 480 13.88 24.57 17.84
CA PRO A 480 13.84 25.78 17.01
C PRO A 480 13.26 25.56 15.62
N ASP A 481 13.62 24.48 14.92
CA ASP A 481 13.04 24.17 13.60
C ASP A 481 11.54 23.85 13.68
N ALA A 482 11.12 23.13 14.73
CA ALA A 482 9.71 22.83 14.95
C ALA A 482 8.89 24.09 15.31
N GLU A 483 9.44 25.00 16.11
CA GLU A 483 8.83 26.29 16.42
C GLU A 483 8.71 27.16 15.17
N ALA A 484 9.76 27.22 14.35
CA ALA A 484 9.73 27.92 13.07
C ALA A 484 8.66 27.36 12.13
N LEU A 485 8.46 26.04 12.10
CA LEU A 485 7.38 25.42 11.33
C LEU A 485 6.00 25.81 11.87
N ARG A 486 5.79 25.72 13.19
CA ARG A 486 4.53 26.14 13.85
C ARG A 486 4.19 27.59 13.51
N ASP A 487 5.17 28.46 13.60
CA ASP A 487 5.00 29.91 13.43
C ASP A 487 4.67 30.30 11.98
N ARG A 488 4.93 29.43 10.99
CA ARG A 488 4.45 29.62 9.61
C ARG A 488 2.93 29.49 9.48
N PHE A 489 2.29 28.73 10.37
CA PHE A 489 0.84 28.51 10.35
C PHE A 489 0.10 29.46 11.30
N LEU A 490 0.75 29.90 12.37
CA LEU A 490 0.17 30.92 13.24
C LEU A 490 0.17 32.27 12.53
N PRO A 491 -0.97 33.00 12.49
CA PRO A 491 -0.98 34.33 11.93
C PRO A 491 -0.04 35.24 12.72
N SER A 492 0.78 36.03 12.00
CA SER A 492 1.62 37.07 12.60
C SER A 492 0.76 37.91 13.53
N ALA A 493 1.16 38.02 14.80
CA ALA A 493 0.47 38.89 15.74
C ALA A 493 0.51 40.32 15.19
N THR A 494 -0.59 40.79 14.61
CA THR A 494 -0.79 42.20 14.30
C THR A 494 -0.67 42.93 15.62
N ARG A 495 0.41 43.71 15.76
CA ARG A 495 0.65 44.59 16.91
C ARG A 495 -0.41 45.67 16.99
#